data_AF-A0A3N5G3U8-F1
#
_entry.id   AF-A0A3N5G3U8-F1
#
_cell.length_a   1.000
_cell.length_b   1.000
_cell.length_c   1.000
_cell.angle_alpha   90.00
_cell.angle_beta   90.00
_cell.angle_gamma   90.00
#
_symmetry.space_group_name_H-M   'P 1'
#
loop_
_entity.id
_entity.type
_entity.pdbx_description
1 polymer ?
#
loop_
_entity_poly.entity_id
_entity_poly.type
_entity_poly.pdbx_seq_one_letter_code
_entity_poly.pdbx_strand_id
1 'polypeptide(L)'
;MRRAVARPAGSGDLMDEVLEYEQSGSLAEYQRVALRLHDAFLLHPAGLSAAIRSATLEHFSSAQIVELAFKYMYWSSNRPVVTLGIDAPHDENRLTSFHYADNGEYIVHARGTGTDAIRPT
;
A
#
# COMPACT_ATOMS: atom_id res chain seq x y z
N MET A 1 1.80 2.80 -12.88
CA MET A 1 2.97 3.61 -12.46
C MET A 1 2.63 4.30 -11.13
N ARG A 2 3.35 4.05 -10.02
CA ARG A 2 3.20 4.89 -8.81
C ARG A 2 3.86 6.22 -9.12
N ARG A 3 3.08 7.30 -9.23
CA ARG A 3 3.63 8.66 -9.23
C ARG A 3 4.39 8.83 -7.91
N ALA A 4 5.59 9.38 -7.94
CA ALA A 4 6.27 9.82 -6.73
C ALA A 4 5.33 10.80 -6.02
N VAL A 5 4.80 10.40 -4.86
CA VAL A 5 4.09 11.34 -4.01
C VAL A 5 5.18 12.18 -3.38
N ALA A 6 5.36 13.40 -3.88
CA ALA A 6 6.21 14.37 -3.22
C ALA A 6 5.67 14.54 -1.80
N ARG A 7 6.54 14.41 -0.79
CA ARG A 7 6.20 14.70 0.60
C ARG A 7 5.58 16.10 0.63
N PRO A 8 4.33 16.27 1.11
CA PRO A 8 3.72 17.60 1.17
C PRO A 8 4.60 18.55 1.98
N ALA A 9 4.74 19.79 1.51
CA ALA A 9 5.55 20.78 2.21
C ALA A 9 4.97 21.03 3.61
N GLY A 10 5.80 20.95 4.64
CA GLY A 10 5.38 21.10 6.04
C GLY A 10 4.75 19.86 6.68
N SER A 11 4.67 18.73 5.97
CA SER A 11 4.17 17.47 6.57
C SER A 11 5.15 16.92 7.61
N GLY A 12 4.59 16.48 8.74
CA GLY A 12 5.29 15.70 9.77
C GLY A 12 5.66 14.30 9.28
N ASP A 13 5.62 13.31 10.16
CA ASP A 13 5.69 11.92 9.70
C ASP A 13 4.48 11.63 8.80
N LEU A 14 4.71 11.10 7.60
CA LEU A 14 3.63 10.83 6.64
C LEU A 14 2.66 9.75 7.15
N MET A 15 3.13 8.85 8.00
CA MET A 15 2.26 7.84 8.62
C MET A 15 1.33 8.48 9.62
N ASP A 16 1.81 9.42 10.43
CA ASP A 16 0.96 10.18 11.37
C ASP A 16 -0.08 11.01 10.60
N GLU A 17 0.35 11.68 9.52
CA GLU A 17 -0.54 12.44 8.64
C GLU A 17 -1.61 11.56 7.99
N VAL A 18 -1.29 10.31 7.66
CA VAL A 18 -2.27 9.34 7.13
C VAL A 18 -3.17 8.79 8.22
N LEU A 19 -2.70 8.60 9.45
CA LEU A 19 -3.51 8.13 10.56
C LEU A 19 -4.51 9.18 11.04
N GLU A 20 -4.10 10.46 11.02
CA GLU A 20 -4.90 11.60 11.49
C GLU A 20 -5.34 12.50 10.32
N TYR A 21 -5.55 11.91 9.13
CA TYR A 21 -5.71 12.66 7.89
C TYR A 21 -6.85 13.69 7.88
N GLU A 22 -7.91 13.49 8.68
CA GLU A 22 -9.00 14.46 8.80
C GLU A 22 -8.56 15.78 9.42
N GLN A 23 -7.53 15.74 10.27
CA GLN A 23 -6.98 16.90 10.98
C GLN A 23 -5.71 17.43 10.30
N SER A 24 -5.18 16.69 9.32
CA SER A 24 -4.00 17.08 8.58
C SER A 24 -4.22 18.38 7.80
N GLY A 25 -3.42 19.39 8.13
CA GLY A 25 -3.30 20.63 7.36
C GLY A 25 -2.35 20.53 6.17
N SER A 26 -1.57 19.45 6.07
CA SER A 26 -0.56 19.26 5.02
C SER A 26 -1.08 18.44 3.82
N LEU A 27 -2.12 17.62 4.02
CA LEU A 27 -2.80 16.89 2.95
C LEU A 27 -3.77 17.78 2.19
N ALA A 28 -3.79 17.62 0.86
CA ALA A 28 -4.81 18.21 0.01
C ALA A 28 -6.14 17.44 0.10
N GLU A 29 -7.25 18.08 -0.27
CA GLU A 29 -8.58 17.48 -0.11
C GLU A 29 -8.74 16.16 -0.88
N TYR A 30 -8.25 16.09 -2.12
CA TYR A 30 -8.31 14.84 -2.89
C TYR A 30 -7.57 13.68 -2.20
N GLN A 31 -6.50 13.96 -1.45
CA GLN A 31 -5.75 12.95 -0.69
C GLN A 31 -6.59 12.45 0.49
N ARG A 32 -7.22 13.36 1.24
CA ARG A 32 -8.16 12.99 2.32
C ARG A 32 -9.35 12.20 1.78
N VAL A 33 -9.93 12.60 0.65
CA VAL A 33 -11.03 11.86 0.01
C VAL A 33 -10.61 10.44 -0.39
N ALA A 34 -9.39 10.24 -0.90
CA ALA A 34 -8.87 8.90 -1.19
C ALA A 34 -8.71 8.05 0.09
N LEU A 35 -8.36 8.66 1.22
CA LEU A 35 -8.25 7.97 2.51
C LEU A 35 -9.64 7.62 3.09
N ARG A 36 -10.62 8.55 3.03
CA ARG A 36 -12.02 8.26 3.39
C ARG A 36 -12.60 7.11 2.57
N LEU A 37 -12.34 7.11 1.26
CA LEU A 37 -12.77 6.04 0.36
C LEU A 37 -12.13 4.71 0.74
N HIS A 38 -10.82 4.70 1.04
CA HIS A 38 -10.09 3.51 1.48
C HIS A 38 -10.67 2.94 2.79
N ASP A 39 -10.90 3.79 3.80
CA ASP A 39 -11.44 3.36 5.09
C ASP A 39 -12.85 2.79 4.95
N ALA A 40 -13.71 3.47 4.18
CA ALA A 40 -15.06 2.98 3.91
C ALA A 40 -15.04 1.65 3.13
N PHE A 41 -14.13 1.51 2.16
CA PHE A 41 -13.96 0.28 1.39
C PHE A 41 -13.49 -0.90 2.27
N LEU A 42 -12.57 -0.66 3.21
CA LEU A 42 -12.06 -1.71 4.10
C LEU A 42 -13.04 -2.10 5.21
N LEU A 43 -13.71 -1.12 5.82
CA LEU A 43 -14.56 -1.36 7.00
C LEU A 43 -16.00 -1.74 6.63
N HIS A 44 -16.55 -1.14 5.58
CA HIS A 44 -17.96 -1.31 5.23
C HIS A 44 -18.22 -1.17 3.72
N PRO A 45 -17.70 -2.09 2.89
CA PRO A 45 -17.78 -1.97 1.43
C PRO A 45 -19.21 -1.89 0.88
N ALA A 46 -20.19 -2.43 1.60
CA ALA A 46 -21.61 -2.39 1.21
C ALA A 46 -22.32 -1.07 1.54
N GLY A 47 -21.76 -0.20 2.37
CA GLY A 47 -22.42 1.02 2.85
C GLY A 47 -21.58 2.27 2.65
N LEU A 48 -21.01 2.44 1.46
CA LEU A 48 -20.38 3.69 1.06
C LEU A 48 -21.41 4.83 1.12
N SER A 49 -21.17 5.83 1.97
CA SER A 49 -22.11 6.94 2.13
C SER A 49 -22.21 7.78 0.86
N ALA A 50 -23.37 8.43 0.66
CA ALA A 50 -23.58 9.32 -0.48
C ALA A 50 -22.57 10.49 -0.50
N ALA A 51 -22.14 10.96 0.67
CA ALA A 51 -21.16 12.02 0.80
C ALA A 51 -19.77 11.60 0.27
N ILE A 52 -19.28 10.42 0.68
CA ILE A 52 -17.99 9.90 0.20
C ILE A 52 -18.06 9.64 -1.31
N ARG A 53 -19.18 9.08 -1.80
CA ARG A 53 -19.40 8.87 -3.24
C ARG A 53 -19.32 10.19 -4.01
N SER A 54 -20.01 11.23 -3.55
CA SER A 54 -20.03 12.53 -4.22
C SER A 54 -18.64 13.16 -4.27
N ALA A 55 -17.94 13.23 -3.13
CA ALA A 55 -16.59 13.81 -3.06
C ALA A 55 -15.57 13.02 -3.91
N THR A 56 -15.71 11.68 -3.96
CA THR A 56 -14.86 10.84 -4.82
C THR A 56 -15.05 11.19 -6.30
N LEU A 57 -16.30 11.31 -6.74
CA LEU A 57 -16.62 11.63 -8.14
C LEU A 57 -16.24 13.07 -8.52
N GLU A 58 -16.12 13.97 -7.55
CA GLU A 58 -15.63 15.34 -7.77
C GLU A 58 -14.12 15.39 -8.04
N HIS A 59 -13.33 14.56 -7.34
CA HIS A 59 -11.87 14.62 -7.41
C HIS A 59 -11.23 13.58 -8.33
N PHE A 60 -11.94 12.50 -8.67
CA PHE A 60 -11.38 11.38 -9.42
C PHE A 60 -12.25 11.00 -10.61
N SER A 61 -11.60 10.75 -11.74
CA SER A 61 -12.23 10.11 -12.90
C SER A 61 -12.62 8.66 -12.58
N SER A 62 -13.58 8.11 -13.33
CA SER A 62 -14.00 6.72 -13.18
C SER A 62 -12.82 5.73 -13.31
N ALA A 63 -11.87 6.01 -14.22
CA ALA A 63 -10.67 5.18 -14.38
C ALA A 63 -9.78 5.20 -13.12
N GLN A 64 -9.55 6.39 -12.54
CA GLN A 64 -8.78 6.52 -11.30
C GLN A 64 -9.47 5.85 -10.11
N ILE A 65 -10.80 5.90 -10.03
CA ILE A 65 -11.57 5.21 -8.98
C ILE A 65 -11.40 3.69 -9.10
N VAL A 66 -11.47 3.14 -10.32
CA VAL A 66 -11.22 1.72 -10.57
C VAL A 66 -9.79 1.34 -10.19
N GLU A 67 -8.79 2.16 -10.55
CA GLU A 67 -7.41 1.92 -10.13
C GLU A 67 -7.23 1.94 -8.60
N LEU A 68 -7.89 2.86 -7.90
CA LEU A 68 -7.86 2.91 -6.43
C LEU A 68 -8.45 1.64 -5.83
N ALA A 69 -9.62 1.20 -6.31
CA ALA A 69 -10.26 -0.03 -5.84
C ALA A 69 -9.35 -1.26 -6.03
N PHE A 70 -8.72 -1.42 -7.20
CA PHE A 70 -7.77 -2.50 -7.43
C PHE A 70 -6.56 -2.44 -6.51
N LYS A 71 -6.02 -1.24 -6.24
CA LYS A 71 -4.90 -1.07 -5.29
C LYS A 71 -5.31 -1.48 -3.88
N TYR A 72 -6.49 -1.10 -3.42
CA TYR A 72 -6.98 -1.47 -2.08
C TYR A 72 -7.13 -2.99 -1.94
N MET A 73 -7.69 -3.64 -2.96
CA MET A 73 -7.79 -5.11 -3.01
C MET A 73 -6.42 -5.80 -3.05
N TYR A 74 -5.46 -5.25 -3.79
CA TYR A 74 -4.12 -5.83 -3.87
C TYR A 74 -3.42 -5.83 -2.51
N TRP A 75 -3.60 -4.80 -1.69
CA TRP A 75 -2.99 -4.77 -0.36
C TRP A 75 -3.73 -5.62 0.67
N SER A 76 -5.02 -5.92 0.47
CA SER A 76 -5.78 -6.78 1.38
C SER A 76 -5.44 -8.27 1.23
N SER A 77 -4.82 -8.70 0.12
CA SER A 77 -4.45 -10.10 -0.13
C SER A 77 -3.41 -10.67 0.84
N ASN A 78 -2.63 -9.82 1.50
CA ASN A 78 -1.67 -10.25 2.51
C ASN A 78 -2.34 -10.87 3.73
N ARG A 79 -3.58 -10.48 4.05
CA ARG A 79 -4.29 -10.98 5.24
C ARG A 79 -4.63 -12.47 5.12
N PRO A 80 -5.32 -12.95 4.05
CA PRO A 80 -5.52 -14.39 3.84
C PRO A 80 -4.22 -15.17 3.78
N VAL A 81 -3.18 -14.61 3.14
CA VAL A 81 -1.89 -15.28 2.98
C VAL A 81 -1.26 -15.61 4.34
N VAL A 82 -1.18 -14.62 5.22
CA VAL A 82 -0.65 -14.77 6.59
C VAL A 82 -1.58 -15.61 7.47
N THR A 83 -2.90 -15.37 7.42
CA THR A 83 -3.85 -16.12 8.26
C THR A 83 -3.92 -17.60 7.91
N LEU A 84 -3.73 -17.95 6.64
CA LEU A 84 -3.74 -19.34 6.17
C LEU A 84 -2.34 -19.98 6.19
N GLY A 85 -1.29 -19.24 6.55
CA GLY A 85 0.09 -19.72 6.54
C GLY A 85 0.54 -20.23 5.16
N ILE A 86 0.02 -19.61 4.09
CA ILE A 86 0.40 -19.94 2.70
C ILE A 86 1.59 -19.10 2.22
N ASP A 87 2.08 -18.17 3.05
CA ASP A 87 3.38 -17.54 2.88
C ASP A 87 4.52 -18.52 3.14
N ALA A 88 5.66 -18.25 2.50
CA ALA A 88 6.88 -18.98 2.81
C ALA A 88 7.30 -18.70 4.27
N PRO A 89 7.79 -19.72 5.02
CA PRO A 89 8.21 -19.52 6.40
C PRO A 89 9.27 -18.42 6.52
N HIS A 90 9.10 -17.57 7.54
CA HIS A 90 10.04 -16.51 7.90
C HIS A 90 11.37 -17.11 8.35
N ASP A 91 12.49 -16.60 7.84
CA ASP A 91 13.84 -16.97 8.27
C ASP A 91 14.38 -15.86 9.19
N GLU A 92 14.38 -16.11 10.50
CA GLU A 92 14.79 -15.14 11.52
C GLU A 92 16.27 -14.72 11.39
N ASN A 93 17.08 -15.48 10.65
CA ASN A 93 18.50 -15.19 10.46
C ASN A 93 18.78 -14.46 9.14
N ARG A 94 17.75 -14.13 8.34
CA ARG A 94 17.94 -13.52 7.01
C ARG A 94 16.93 -12.42 6.72
N LEU A 95 17.46 -11.22 6.52
CA LEU A 95 16.70 -10.12 5.94
C LEU A 95 16.50 -10.34 4.43
N THR A 96 15.29 -10.06 3.94
CA THR A 96 15.03 -9.91 2.50
C THR A 96 15.77 -8.67 2.01
N SER A 97 16.80 -8.86 1.19
CA SER A 97 17.55 -7.74 0.61
C SER A 97 16.80 -7.14 -0.58
N PHE A 98 16.79 -5.81 -0.64
CA PHE A 98 16.33 -5.05 -1.80
C PHE A 98 17.31 -3.93 -2.10
N HIS A 99 17.32 -3.48 -3.35
CA HIS A 99 18.06 -2.30 -3.77
C HIS A 99 17.33 -1.59 -4.90
N TYR A 100 17.72 -0.34 -5.13
CA TYR A 100 17.33 0.38 -6.33
C TYR A 100 18.44 0.27 -7.36
N ALA A 101 18.10 -0.07 -8.60
CA ALA A 101 19.03 0.03 -9.71
C ALA A 101 19.25 1.50 -10.10
N ASP A 102 20.31 1.78 -10.86
CA ASP A 102 20.67 3.14 -11.30
C ASP A 102 19.57 3.83 -12.13
N ASN A 103 18.67 3.03 -12.73
CA ASN A 103 17.49 3.50 -13.46
C ASN A 103 16.26 3.76 -12.56
N GLY A 104 16.38 3.60 -11.23
CA GLY A 104 15.31 3.76 -10.24
C GLY A 104 14.37 2.56 -10.09
N GLU A 105 14.66 1.43 -10.75
CA GLU A 105 13.87 0.21 -10.61
C GLU A 105 14.07 -0.42 -9.23
N TYR A 106 12.96 -0.83 -8.60
CA TYR A 106 12.97 -1.51 -7.31
C TYR A 106 13.18 -3.01 -7.52
N ILE A 107 14.33 -3.52 -7.07
CA ILE A 107 14.71 -4.93 -7.24
C ILE A 107 14.69 -5.62 -5.88
N VAL A 108 13.78 -6.60 -5.76
CA VAL A 108 13.75 -7.55 -4.63
C VAL A 108 14.50 -8.79 -5.05
N HIS A 109 15.49 -9.20 -4.26
CA HIS A 109 16.14 -10.48 -4.45
C HIS A 109 15.21 -11.58 -3.92
N ALA A 110 14.33 -12.08 -4.80
CA ALA A 110 13.58 -13.30 -4.51
C ALA A 110 14.56 -14.47 -4.41
N ARG A 111 14.25 -15.41 -3.50
CA ARG A 111 14.99 -16.66 -3.23
C ARG A 111 15.72 -17.18 -4.49
N GLY A 112 17.05 -17.24 -4.42
CA GLY A 112 17.80 -18.11 -5.33
C GLY A 112 17.47 -19.56 -4.99
N THR A 113 16.77 -20.26 -5.86
CA THR A 113 16.75 -21.73 -5.85
C THR A 113 18.12 -22.21 -6.32
N GLY A 114 18.99 -22.61 -5.40
CA GLY A 114 20.33 -23.05 -5.75
C GLY A 114 21.09 -23.63 -4.56
N THR A 115 20.97 -24.95 -4.39
CA THR A 115 22.00 -25.90 -3.97
C THR A 115 23.21 -25.35 -3.21
N ASP A 116 23.32 -25.71 -1.93
CA ASP A 116 24.62 -26.13 -1.41
C ASP A 116 24.46 -27.22 -0.34
N ALA A 117 24.57 -28.46 -0.81
CA ALA A 117 24.76 -29.62 0.02
C ALA A 117 26.25 -29.69 0.37
N ILE A 118 26.65 -29.19 1.54
CA ILE A 118 27.90 -29.62 2.17
C ILE A 118 27.62 -29.85 3.65
N ARG A 119 27.48 -31.12 4.00
CA ARG A 119 27.46 -31.62 5.38
C ARG A 119 28.92 -31.96 5.76
N PRO A 120 29.50 -31.41 6.82
CA PRO A 120 30.80 -31.88 7.29
C PRO A 120 30.63 -33.13 8.15
N THR A 121 31.46 -34.15 7.86
CA THR A 121 31.78 -35.28 8.75
C THR A 121 32.78 -34.86 9.80
#